data_AF-A0A1C3NM58-F1
#
_entry.id   AF-A0A1C3NM58-F1
#
_cell.length_a   1.000
_cell.length_b   1.000
_cell.length_c   1.000
_cell.angle_alpha   90.00
_cell.angle_beta   90.00
_cell.angle_gamma   90.00
#
_symmetry.space_group_name_H-M   'P 1'
#
loop_
_entity.id
_entity.type
_entity.pdbx_description
1 polymer ?
#
loop_
_entity_poly.entity_id
_entity_poly.type
_entity_poly.pdbx_seq_one_letter_code
_entity_poly.pdbx_strand_id
1 'polypeptide(L)'
;MRLIASLVYCLLALAGCHERNGTTSITRATSDGRDVIFSKTLTTATTANVHCLASDSGRCYYLIYAEQCVARSAGDAASAPACARKTLDSFALAPGQVREVRGVSGQTHTCVDIVAPRADCHG
;
A
#
# COMPACT_ATOMS: atom_id res chain seq x y z
N MET A 1 32.88 -8.40 33.57
CA MET A 1 31.43 -8.28 33.84
C MET A 1 30.78 -7.07 33.15
N ARG A 2 31.26 -5.83 33.32
CA ARG A 2 30.61 -4.63 32.73
C ARG A 2 30.61 -4.59 31.18
N LEU A 3 31.70 -4.99 30.55
CA LEU A 3 31.81 -5.02 29.08
C LEU A 3 30.83 -6.00 28.42
N ILE A 4 30.62 -7.17 29.04
CA ILE A 4 29.70 -8.19 28.53
C ILE A 4 28.25 -7.68 28.61
N ALA A 5 27.88 -7.03 29.72
CA ALA A 5 26.56 -6.44 29.88
C ALA A 5 26.28 -5.33 28.84
N SER A 6 27.25 -4.46 28.57
CA SER A 6 27.13 -3.42 27.52
C SER A 6 26.98 -4.01 26.13
N LEU A 7 27.72 -5.08 25.82
CA LEU A 7 27.68 -5.74 24.52
C LEU A 7 26.34 -6.44 24.30
N VAL A 8 25.84 -7.12 25.32
CA VAL A 8 24.50 -7.74 25.32
C VAL A 8 23.41 -6.68 25.15
N TYR A 9 23.50 -5.54 25.84
CA TYR A 9 22.53 -4.45 25.71
C TYR A 9 22.52 -3.83 24.30
N CYS A 10 23.70 -3.68 23.69
CA CYS A 10 23.83 -3.19 22.32
C CYS A 10 23.18 -4.16 21.32
N LEU A 11 23.44 -5.46 21.45
CA LEU A 11 22.87 -6.49 20.58
C LEU A 11 21.34 -6.57 20.72
N LEU A 12 20.81 -6.42 21.95
CA LEU A 12 19.36 -6.37 22.20
C LEU A 12 18.70 -5.13 21.56
N ALA A 13 19.38 -3.98 21.55
CA ALA A 13 18.89 -2.77 20.89
C ALA A 13 18.85 -2.92 19.36
N LEU A 14 19.81 -3.62 18.76
CA LEU A 14 19.87 -3.90 17.31
C LEU A 14 18.81 -4.91 16.84
N ALA A 15 18.39 -5.84 17.70
CA ALA A 15 17.34 -6.82 17.36
C ALA A 15 15.97 -6.18 17.09
N GLY A 16 15.76 -4.94 17.55
CA GLY A 16 14.54 -4.17 17.26
C GLY A 16 14.54 -3.44 15.91
N CYS A 17 15.70 -3.24 15.28
CA CYS A 17 15.83 -2.54 13.99
C CYS A 17 15.61 -3.45 12.78
N HIS A 18 14.67 -4.39 12.86
CA HIS A 18 14.25 -5.11 11.67
C HIS A 18 13.30 -4.21 10.87
N GLU A 19 13.86 -3.45 9.94
CA GLU A 19 13.13 -2.76 8.88
C GLU A 19 12.15 -3.76 8.24
N ARG A 20 10.85 -3.58 8.46
CA ARG A 20 9.85 -4.39 7.76
C ARG A 20 10.03 -4.12 6.28
N ASN A 21 10.29 -5.18 5.51
CA ASN A 21 10.54 -5.09 4.07
C ASN A 21 9.23 -4.87 3.27
N GLY A 22 8.41 -3.91 3.71
CA GLY A 22 7.14 -3.54 3.12
C GLY A 22 5.98 -3.40 4.13
N THR A 23 4.88 -2.86 3.61
CA THR A 23 3.62 -2.65 4.30
C THR A 23 2.55 -3.54 3.68
N THR A 24 1.79 -4.25 4.51
CA THR A 24 0.61 -5.00 4.07
C THR A 24 -0.64 -4.18 4.33
N SER A 25 -1.46 -3.97 3.31
CA SER A 25 -2.82 -3.42 3.41
C SER A 25 -3.85 -4.51 3.08
N ILE A 26 -4.98 -4.48 3.77
CA ILE A 26 -6.10 -5.39 3.55
C ILE A 26 -7.36 -4.55 3.34
N THR A 27 -8.02 -4.76 2.22
CA THR A 27 -9.34 -4.20 1.94
C THR A 27 -10.35 -5.34 1.97
N ARG A 28 -11.28 -5.28 2.92
CA ARG A 28 -12.35 -6.26 3.01
C ARG A 28 -13.67 -5.56 3.29
N ALA A 29 -14.70 -5.89 2.51
CA ALA A 29 -16.07 -5.53 2.80
C ALA A 29 -16.92 -6.80 2.81
N THR A 30 -17.84 -6.88 3.77
CA THR A 30 -18.73 -8.02 3.96
C THR A 30 -20.19 -7.59 3.90
N SER A 31 -21.05 -8.48 3.45
CA SER A 31 -22.50 -8.35 3.47
C SER A 31 -23.10 -9.72 3.77
N ASP A 32 -24.05 -9.80 4.70
CA ASP A 32 -24.70 -11.05 5.14
C ASP A 32 -23.72 -12.18 5.50
N GLY A 33 -22.58 -11.82 6.11
CA GLY A 33 -21.54 -12.77 6.51
C GLY A 33 -20.68 -13.32 5.36
N ARG A 34 -20.85 -12.82 4.13
CA ARG A 34 -20.02 -13.17 2.95
C ARG A 34 -19.13 -12.00 2.57
N ASP A 35 -17.92 -12.30 2.06
CA ASP A 35 -17.04 -11.29 1.52
C ASP A 35 -17.63 -10.75 0.20
N VAL A 36 -18.04 -9.47 0.19
CA VAL A 36 -18.36 -8.74 -1.05
C VAL A 36 -17.07 -8.46 -1.82
N ILE A 37 -16.03 -8.09 -1.08
CA ILE A 37 -14.67 -7.98 -1.59
C ILE A 37 -13.67 -8.33 -0.50
N PHE A 38 -12.60 -9.02 -0.87
CA PHE A 38 -11.45 -9.25 -0.01
C PHE A 38 -10.19 -9.21 -0.86
N SER A 39 -9.32 -8.26 -0.56
CA SER A 39 -8.06 -8.02 -1.24
C SER A 39 -6.95 -7.81 -0.23
N LYS A 40 -5.75 -8.29 -0.57
CA LYS A 40 -4.52 -8.06 0.19
C LYS A 40 -3.47 -7.46 -0.74
N THR A 41 -2.80 -6.41 -0.27
CA THR A 41 -1.71 -5.75 -0.97
C THR A 41 -0.47 -5.75 -0.09
N LEU A 42 0.67 -6.22 -0.63
CA LEU A 42 1.98 -6.08 0.00
C LEU A 42 2.82 -5.11 -0.83
N THR A 43 3.10 -3.93 -0.26
CA THR A 43 3.90 -2.89 -0.90
C THR A 43 5.30 -2.86 -0.30
N THR A 44 6.33 -2.99 -1.12
CA THR A 44 7.74 -2.83 -0.77
C THR A 44 8.26 -1.49 -1.29
N ALA A 45 9.57 -1.26 -1.23
CA ALA A 45 10.18 -0.05 -1.80
C ALA A 45 10.05 0.06 -3.32
N THR A 46 9.84 -1.05 -4.05
CA THR A 46 9.89 -1.08 -5.53
C THR A 46 8.73 -1.82 -6.19
N THR A 47 7.97 -2.61 -5.42
CA THR A 47 6.88 -3.45 -5.94
C THR A 47 5.63 -3.41 -5.06
N ALA A 48 4.45 -3.48 -5.67
CA ALA A 48 3.20 -3.76 -4.98
C ALA A 48 2.63 -5.09 -5.48
N ASN A 49 2.53 -6.07 -4.60
CA ASN A 49 1.91 -7.37 -4.89
C ASN A 49 0.46 -7.32 -4.42
N VAL A 50 -0.47 -7.31 -5.36
CA VAL A 50 -1.92 -7.30 -5.08
C VAL A 50 -2.52 -8.68 -5.29
N HIS A 51 -3.37 -9.10 -4.37
CA HIS A 51 -4.03 -10.41 -4.37
C HIS A 51 -5.53 -10.22 -4.21
N CYS A 52 -6.30 -10.65 -5.22
CA CYS A 52 -7.75 -10.76 -5.11
C CYS A 52 -8.08 -12.08 -4.40
N LEU A 53 -8.60 -12.01 -3.18
CA LEU A 53 -8.93 -13.18 -2.38
C LEU A 53 -10.40 -13.58 -2.55
N ALA A 54 -11.30 -12.59 -2.61
CA ALA A 54 -12.71 -12.80 -2.93
C ALA A 54 -13.31 -11.56 -3.59
N SER A 55 -14.30 -11.75 -4.46
CA SER A 55 -15.15 -10.69 -5.01
C SER A 55 -16.48 -11.28 -5.46
N ASP A 56 -17.59 -10.65 -5.06
CA ASP A 56 -18.94 -11.07 -5.43
C ASP A 56 -19.26 -10.79 -6.91
N SER A 57 -18.57 -9.83 -7.54
CA SER A 57 -18.68 -9.60 -8.99
C SER A 57 -17.82 -10.57 -9.82
N GLY A 58 -17.08 -11.47 -9.17
CA GLY A 58 -16.12 -12.38 -9.79
C GLY A 58 -14.80 -11.73 -10.17
N ARG A 59 -14.61 -10.42 -9.92
CA ARG A 59 -13.36 -9.68 -10.17
C ARG A 59 -13.10 -8.61 -9.12
N CYS A 60 -11.86 -8.46 -8.69
CA CYS A 60 -11.38 -7.28 -7.96
C CYS A 60 -10.79 -6.30 -8.97
N TYR A 61 -11.32 -5.09 -9.06
CA TYR A 61 -10.82 -4.03 -9.94
C TYR A 61 -9.91 -3.12 -9.14
N TYR A 62 -8.67 -2.98 -9.61
CA TYR A 62 -7.62 -2.21 -8.96
C TYR A 62 -7.34 -0.92 -9.70
N LEU A 63 -7.10 0.14 -8.94
CA LEU A 63 -6.46 1.37 -9.40
C LEU A 63 -5.23 1.63 -8.52
N ILE A 64 -4.05 1.60 -9.13
CA ILE A 64 -2.78 1.90 -8.48
C ILE A 64 -2.34 3.28 -8.92
N TYR A 65 -2.08 4.17 -7.96
CA TYR A 65 -1.65 5.53 -8.25
C TYR A 65 -0.60 5.99 -7.26
N ALA A 66 0.17 7.01 -7.64
CA ALA A 66 1.05 7.74 -6.75
C ALA A 66 0.63 9.21 -6.68
N GLU A 67 0.76 9.81 -5.50
CA GLU A 67 0.65 11.25 -5.34
C GLU A 67 2.03 11.88 -5.60
N GLN A 68 2.08 12.90 -6.44
CA GLN A 68 3.28 13.70 -6.68
C GLN A 68 3.05 15.09 -6.10
N CYS A 69 3.48 15.27 -4.85
CA CYS A 69 3.40 16.55 -4.17
C CYS A 69 4.64 17.38 -4.48
N VAL A 70 4.44 18.62 -4.93
CA VAL A 70 5.57 19.56 -5.09
C VAL A 70 6.06 19.95 -3.70
N ALA A 71 7.38 19.84 -3.48
CA ALA A 71 7.97 20.27 -2.22
C ALA A 71 7.72 21.77 -2.02
N ARG A 72 7.32 22.14 -0.81
CA ARG A 72 7.03 23.52 -0.46
C ARG A 72 8.29 24.36 -0.60
N SER A 73 8.23 25.46 -1.34
CA SER A 73 9.31 26.45 -1.34
C SER A 73 9.28 27.24 -0.02
N ALA A 74 10.45 27.58 0.52
CA ALA A 74 10.57 28.39 1.73
C ALA A 74 10.07 29.82 1.44
N GLY A 75 8.77 30.05 1.57
CA GLY A 75 8.12 31.34 1.27
C GLY A 75 6.60 31.24 1.17
N ASP A 76 6.06 30.08 0.82
CA ASP A 76 4.62 29.87 0.79
C ASP A 76 4.13 29.57 2.21
N ALA A 77 3.34 30.46 2.82
CA ALA A 77 2.96 30.34 4.23
C ALA A 77 1.51 29.87 4.48
N ALA A 78 0.68 29.62 3.47
CA ALA A 78 -0.77 29.45 3.73
C ALA A 78 -1.50 28.27 3.07
N SER A 79 -0.97 27.60 2.05
CA SER A 79 -1.74 26.54 1.33
C SER A 79 -1.12 25.16 1.51
N ALA A 80 -1.91 24.09 1.61
CA ALA A 80 -1.39 22.72 1.54
C ALA A 80 -0.67 22.50 0.19
N PRO A 81 0.39 21.67 0.13
CA PRO A 81 1.05 21.37 -1.15
C PRO A 81 0.04 20.79 -2.13
N ALA A 82 0.02 21.31 -3.36
CA ALA A 82 -0.77 20.72 -4.43
C ALA A 82 -0.13 19.39 -4.83
N CYS A 83 -0.84 18.30 -4.56
CA CYS A 83 -0.45 16.96 -4.98
C CYS A 83 -1.16 16.63 -6.28
N ALA A 84 -0.39 16.26 -7.30
CA ALA A 84 -0.93 15.74 -8.55
C ALA A 84 -0.92 14.21 -8.50
N ARG A 85 -2.11 13.62 -8.60
CA ARG A 85 -2.25 12.17 -8.72
C ARG A 85 -1.81 11.69 -10.09
N LYS A 86 -1.00 10.62 -10.12
CA LYS A 86 -0.65 9.90 -11.34
C LYS A 86 -1.04 8.43 -11.22
N THR A 87 -1.92 7.98 -12.09
CA THR A 87 -2.22 6.56 -12.26
C THR A 87 -0.97 5.82 -12.74
N LEU A 88 -0.61 4.76 -12.03
CA LEU A 88 0.46 3.86 -12.39
C LEU A 88 -0.07 2.65 -13.16
N ASP A 89 -1.19 2.09 -12.72
CA ASP A 89 -1.82 0.94 -13.38
C ASP A 89 -3.33 0.84 -13.04
N SER A 90 -4.07 0.18 -13.90
CA SER A 90 -5.50 -0.10 -13.76
C SER A 90 -5.81 -1.47 -14.37
N PHE A 91 -6.38 -2.37 -13.58
CA PHE A 91 -6.60 -3.75 -14.03
C PHE A 91 -7.63 -4.48 -13.16
N ALA A 92 -8.03 -5.67 -13.60
CA ALA A 92 -8.92 -6.54 -12.84
C ALA A 92 -8.28 -7.92 -12.65
N LEU A 93 -8.46 -8.51 -11.46
CA LEU A 93 -8.04 -9.86 -11.12
C LEU A 93 -9.26 -10.71 -10.76
N ALA A 94 -9.29 -11.96 -11.19
CA ALA A 94 -10.21 -12.95 -10.65
C ALA A 94 -9.77 -13.40 -9.23
N PRO A 95 -10.68 -13.87 -8.38
CA PRO A 95 -10.32 -14.46 -7.09
C PRO A 95 -9.24 -15.53 -7.23
N GLY A 96 -8.26 -15.50 -6.32
CA GLY A 96 -7.07 -16.34 -6.33
C GLY A 96 -5.89 -15.77 -7.12
N GLN A 97 -6.11 -14.82 -8.04
CA GLN A 97 -5.04 -14.24 -8.84
C GLN A 97 -4.24 -13.19 -8.07
N VAL A 98 -2.94 -13.17 -8.36
CA VAL A 98 -1.97 -12.20 -7.83
C VAL A 98 -1.33 -11.46 -8.99
N ARG A 99 -1.05 -10.16 -8.81
CA ARG A 99 -0.25 -9.38 -9.74
C ARG A 99 0.79 -8.55 -9.02
N GLU A 100 2.03 -8.63 -9.51
CA GLU A 100 3.10 -7.70 -9.14
C GLU A 100 3.00 -6.44 -10.00
N VAL A 101 3.01 -5.27 -9.37
CA VAL A 101 3.11 -3.97 -9.99
C VAL A 101 4.47 -3.38 -9.64
N ARG A 102 5.25 -3.02 -10.65
CA ARG A 102 6.61 -2.46 -10.50
C ARG A 102 6.58 -0.93 -10.62
N GLY A 103 7.68 -0.29 -10.23
CA GLY A 103 7.81 1.17 -10.34
C GLY A 103 6.95 1.92 -9.32
N VAL A 104 6.54 1.23 -8.26
CA VAL A 104 5.88 1.84 -7.11
C VAL A 104 6.94 2.44 -6.18
N SER A 105 6.56 3.48 -5.46
CA SER A 105 7.35 4.11 -4.40
C SER A 105 6.56 4.14 -3.09
N GLY A 106 7.17 4.63 -2.00
CA GLY A 106 6.49 4.79 -0.71
C GLY A 106 5.25 5.69 -0.71
N GLN A 107 5.00 6.44 -1.79
CA GLN A 107 3.81 7.30 -1.99
C GLN A 107 2.75 6.63 -2.88
N THR A 108 2.79 5.31 -3.02
CA THR A 108 1.84 4.55 -3.84
C THR A 108 0.64 4.13 -3.02
N HIS A 109 -0.54 4.35 -3.58
CA HIS A 109 -1.82 3.97 -3.03
C HIS A 109 -2.49 2.93 -3.91
N THR A 110 -3.40 2.16 -3.32
CA THR A 110 -4.13 1.09 -4.00
C THR A 110 -5.60 1.19 -3.65
N CYS A 111 -6.44 1.48 -4.64
CA CYS A 111 -7.88 1.30 -4.52
C CYS A 111 -8.27 -0.06 -5.09
N VAL A 112 -9.28 -0.68 -4.48
CA VAL A 112 -9.86 -1.92 -4.97
C VAL A 112 -11.35 -1.94 -4.71
N ASP A 113 -12.14 -2.33 -5.72
CA ASP A 113 -13.60 -2.41 -5.64
C ASP A 113 -14.12 -3.54 -6.56
N ILE A 114 -15.41 -3.87 -6.45
CA ILE A 114 -16.11 -4.86 -7.28
C ILE A 114 -16.43 -4.32 -8.68
N VAL A 115 -16.23 -3.03 -8.91
CA VAL A 115 -16.27 -2.31 -10.20
C VAL A 115 -15.04 -1.42 -10.34
N ALA A 116 -14.76 -0.92 -11.55
CA ALA A 116 -13.60 -0.05 -11.77
C ALA A 116 -13.60 1.19 -10.85
N PRO A 117 -12.58 1.37 -9.97
CA PRO A 117 -12.51 2.54 -9.09
C PRO A 117 -12.40 3.83 -9.89
N ARG A 118 -13.03 4.90 -9.38
CA ARG A 118 -12.93 6.24 -9.95
C ARG A 118 -11.59 6.89 -9.58
N ALA A 119 -11.22 7.92 -10.33
CA ALA A 119 -9.96 8.64 -10.13
C ALA A 119 -9.87 9.41 -8.80
N ASP A 120 -10.99 9.63 -8.11
CA ASP A 120 -11.11 10.28 -6.79
C ASP A 120 -11.09 9.29 -5.62
N CYS A 121 -10.85 8.00 -5.86
CA CYS A 121 -10.79 7.01 -4.79
C CYS A 121 -9.65 7.30 -3.81
N HIS A 122 -9.81 6.89 -2.55
CA HIS A 122 -8.77 7.02 -1.53
C HIS A 122 -8.47 5.62 -0.98
N GLY A 123 -7.28 5.11 -1.29
CA GLY A 123 -6.78 3.81 -0.86
C GLY A 123 -5.97 3.86 0.42
#